data_AF-A0A376TMA6-F1
#
_entry.id   AF-A0A376TMA6-F1
#
_cell.length_a   1.000
_cell.length_b   1.000
_cell.length_c   1.000
_cell.angle_alpha   90.00
_cell.angle_beta   90.00
_cell.angle_gamma   90.00
#
_symmetry.space_group_name_H-M   'P 1'
#
loop_
_entity.id
_entity.type
_entity.pdbx_description
1 polymer ?
#
loop_
_entity_poly.entity_id
_entity_poly.type
_entity_poly.pdbx_seq_one_letter_code
_entity_poly.pdbx_strand_id
1 'polypeptide(L)'
;MLPDSLRGFAPVIRGIAQSNAQVTIKQNGYIIYQSYVAPGAFTISDLYPTSGSGDLEVTIKEADGSERTFIQPFSAVPIMQREGRLKYAITAGKYRSGNDDSDEPQFGQVTAIYGLPHAITVYGGTLYSEDYQSGAAGLGFGLGELGSLSADITAAHTTLNNDETHNGQSYRVQYSKDFQTTDTSFTLAAYRYSTAGFYTFQEANDLRADDDNGWQMTYNKRQRLQLDLSQSIGSYGSFFISGYQQDYWQEDGYERTLSAGWNGNIDGISYSVTWSYSDYPESTQPADQQLAFNIQVPLSRFMPNAWASYSVNTAKHGDTRQQVGLNGTALADNNLSYSLQQSYTNHGVGGSGNINADYKGGQGEITGGYNYDDDTQQVNYGLKGGIVAHPHGITLSQPLGQSLAIVKAPGADDTKVQNNTGVYTDWRGYAVVPYVNPYKKNRIALDTSTLGDEVDIDTAVQTVTPTQGAVVMADFNTRVGRRVLMTLLYRGLPVPFGAEAKLKEGGSGIVGDDGQVYLTGVPEEGDIAVNWNGAQQCVVHYRLPEQENQPSVIMVNQECREVAK
;
A
#
# COMPACT_ATOMS: atom_id res chain seq x y z
N MET A 1 2.91 14.24 -1.34
CA MET A 1 2.90 15.19 -0.21
C MET A 1 1.50 15.52 0.30
N LEU A 2 0.44 15.41 -0.51
CA LEU A 2 -0.92 15.70 -0.04
C LEU A 2 -1.38 14.69 1.05
N PRO A 3 -2.16 15.15 2.05
CA PRO A 3 -2.95 14.29 2.91
C PRO A 3 -3.81 13.34 2.09
N ASP A 4 -4.04 12.13 2.59
CA ASP A 4 -4.81 11.11 1.86
C ASP A 4 -6.24 11.56 1.55
N SER A 5 -6.84 12.29 2.48
CA SER A 5 -8.14 12.94 2.32
C SER A 5 -8.18 13.98 1.20
N LEU A 6 -7.04 14.38 0.64
CA LEU A 6 -6.92 15.35 -0.46
C LEU A 6 -6.32 14.74 -1.73
N ARG A 7 -6.03 13.43 -1.74
CA ARG A 7 -5.55 12.73 -2.96
C ARG A 7 -6.75 12.42 -3.86
N GLY A 8 -6.50 12.36 -5.16
CA GLY A 8 -7.52 12.05 -6.18
C GLY A 8 -8.66 13.08 -6.24
N PHE A 9 -9.66 12.78 -7.08
CA PHE A 9 -10.87 13.57 -7.16
C PHE A 9 -11.86 13.13 -6.07
N ALA A 10 -12.43 14.10 -5.37
CA ALA A 10 -13.64 13.97 -4.58
C ALA A 10 -14.44 15.27 -4.77
N PRO A 11 -15.78 15.22 -4.85
CA PRO A 11 -16.59 16.42 -5.01
C PRO A 11 -16.43 17.33 -3.78
N VAL A 12 -16.38 18.64 -4.02
CA VAL A 12 -16.44 19.64 -2.93
C VAL A 12 -17.90 19.88 -2.60
N ILE A 13 -18.31 19.52 -1.39
CA ILE A 13 -19.69 19.71 -0.93
C ILE A 13 -19.82 21.14 -0.43
N ARG A 14 -20.80 21.87 -0.97
CA ARG A 14 -21.15 23.24 -0.55
C ARG A 14 -22.57 23.24 -0.01
N GLY A 15 -22.79 23.94 1.10
CA GLY A 15 -24.10 24.06 1.74
C GLY A 15 -24.21 25.31 2.60
N ILE A 16 -25.41 25.59 3.09
CA ILE A 16 -25.68 26.68 4.04
C ILE A 16 -26.39 26.08 5.25
N ALA A 17 -25.78 26.24 6.42
CA ALA A 17 -26.38 25.91 7.71
C ALA A 17 -27.06 27.16 8.29
N GLN A 18 -28.27 27.01 8.84
CA GLN A 18 -29.01 28.12 9.46
C GLN A 18 -28.63 28.33 10.93
N SER A 19 -28.04 27.31 11.56
CA SER A 19 -27.60 27.29 12.94
C SER A 19 -26.26 26.55 13.07
N ASN A 20 -25.84 26.24 14.30
CA ASN A 20 -24.72 25.33 14.51
C ASN A 20 -25.18 23.91 14.17
N ALA A 21 -24.94 23.50 12.92
CA ALA A 21 -25.50 22.29 12.35
C ALA A 21 -24.48 21.15 12.35
N GLN A 22 -24.96 19.93 12.52
CA GLN A 22 -24.18 18.72 12.29
C GLN A 22 -24.33 18.29 10.83
N VAL A 23 -23.23 18.20 10.10
CA VAL A 23 -23.20 17.69 8.73
C VAL A 23 -22.70 16.25 8.77
N THR A 24 -23.55 15.33 8.33
CA THR A 24 -23.27 13.90 8.21
C THR A 24 -23.30 13.52 6.75
N ILE A 25 -22.25 12.88 6.26
CA ILE A 25 -22.16 12.38 4.88
C ILE A 25 -22.09 10.87 4.93
N LYS A 26 -23.02 10.24 4.23
CA LYS A 26 -23.07 8.79 4.06
C LYS A 26 -22.72 8.42 2.63
N GLN A 27 -22.13 7.25 2.47
CA GLN A 27 -21.88 6.62 1.17
C GLN A 27 -22.16 5.14 1.31
N ASN A 28 -22.97 4.59 0.40
CA ASN A 28 -23.47 3.22 0.49
C ASN A 28 -24.07 2.87 1.87
N GLY A 29 -24.83 3.81 2.47
CA GLY A 29 -25.46 3.65 3.78
C GLY A 29 -24.55 3.83 5.01
N TYR A 30 -23.22 3.88 4.84
CA TYR A 30 -22.26 4.07 5.95
C TYR A 30 -21.87 5.53 6.11
N ILE A 31 -21.74 6.02 7.35
CA ILE A 31 -21.25 7.38 7.62
C ILE A 31 -19.75 7.43 7.30
N ILE A 32 -19.36 8.24 6.31
CA ILE A 32 -17.96 8.43 5.91
C ILE A 32 -17.36 9.74 6.44
N TYR A 33 -18.21 10.70 6.82
CA TYR A 33 -17.78 11.98 7.38
C TYR A 33 -18.87 12.53 8.29
N GLN A 34 -18.48 13.07 9.44
CA GLN A 34 -19.39 13.71 10.37
C GLN A 34 -18.66 14.85 11.10
N SER A 35 -19.17 16.07 10.99
CA SER A 35 -18.58 17.24 11.64
C SER A 35 -19.62 18.32 11.95
N TYR A 36 -19.32 19.23 12.86
CA TYR A 36 -20.17 20.39 13.17
C TYR A 36 -19.68 21.61 12.38
N VAL A 37 -20.63 22.35 11.80
CA VAL A 37 -20.37 23.58 11.05
C VAL A 37 -21.07 24.77 11.71
N ALA A 38 -20.40 25.91 11.72
CA ALA A 38 -20.98 27.15 12.22
C ALA A 38 -22.16 27.62 11.33
N PRO A 39 -23.08 28.46 11.87
CA PRO A 39 -24.14 29.07 11.06
C PRO A 39 -23.57 29.85 9.88
N GLY A 40 -24.11 29.62 8.68
CA GLY A 40 -23.66 30.25 7.43
C GLY A 40 -23.27 29.24 6.35
N ALA A 41 -22.65 29.75 5.29
CA ALA A 41 -22.15 28.92 4.20
C ALA A 41 -20.94 28.09 4.67
N PHE A 42 -20.91 26.81 4.31
CA PHE A 42 -19.80 25.90 4.59
C PHE A 42 -19.36 25.16 3.34
N THR A 43 -18.11 24.68 3.35
CA THR A 43 -17.55 23.85 2.30
C THR A 43 -16.77 22.68 2.90
N ILE A 44 -17.05 21.46 2.48
CA ILE A 44 -16.30 20.26 2.85
C ILE A 44 -15.49 19.84 1.62
N SER A 45 -14.16 19.84 1.76
CA SER A 45 -13.21 19.64 0.64
C SER A 45 -12.20 18.52 0.88
N ASP A 46 -12.30 17.85 2.03
CA ASP A 46 -11.39 16.85 2.59
C ASP A 46 -12.01 15.46 2.68
N LEU A 47 -12.92 15.13 1.76
CA LEU A 47 -13.41 13.77 1.60
C LEU A 47 -12.36 12.86 0.96
N TYR A 48 -12.26 11.61 1.41
CA TYR A 48 -11.43 10.61 0.76
C TYR A 48 -11.95 10.30 -0.66
N PRO A 49 -11.06 10.04 -1.64
CA PRO A 49 -11.45 9.78 -3.03
C PRO A 49 -12.01 8.36 -3.20
N THR A 50 -13.25 8.14 -2.79
CA THR A 50 -13.98 6.87 -2.90
C THR A 50 -14.89 6.86 -4.13
N SER A 51 -14.36 7.25 -5.30
CA SER A 51 -15.18 7.43 -6.51
C SER A 51 -15.93 6.17 -6.92
N GLY A 52 -15.34 4.98 -6.72
CA GLY A 52 -15.98 3.68 -6.98
C GLY A 52 -16.98 3.20 -5.91
N SER A 53 -17.29 4.01 -4.90
CA SER A 53 -18.25 3.69 -3.83
C SER A 53 -19.60 4.40 -4.01
N GLY A 54 -19.77 5.11 -5.14
CA GLY A 54 -21.00 5.76 -5.59
C GLY A 54 -21.33 7.09 -4.91
N ASP A 55 -22.54 7.59 -5.14
CA ASP A 55 -23.05 8.88 -4.66
C ASP A 55 -23.02 9.08 -3.13
N LEU A 56 -22.94 10.35 -2.72
CA LEU A 56 -22.84 10.79 -1.33
C LEU A 56 -24.18 11.35 -0.86
N GLU A 57 -24.76 10.78 0.19
CA GLU A 57 -25.94 11.31 0.86
C GLU A 57 -25.50 12.28 1.96
N VAL A 58 -25.83 13.57 1.81
CA VAL A 58 -25.45 14.62 2.75
C VAL A 58 -26.66 15.03 3.56
N THR A 59 -26.61 14.84 4.88
CA THR A 59 -27.63 15.29 5.83
C THR A 59 -27.07 16.42 6.69
N ILE A 60 -27.78 17.56 6.70
CA ILE A 60 -27.51 18.71 7.56
C ILE A 60 -28.59 18.73 8.64
N LYS A 61 -28.19 18.48 9.89
CA LYS A 61 -29.06 18.52 11.06
C LYS A 61 -28.84 19.82 11.83
N GLU A 62 -29.84 20.69 11.82
CA GLU A 62 -29.81 21.99 12.52
C GLU A 62 -30.01 21.81 14.04
N ALA A 63 -29.69 22.85 14.82
CA ALA A 63 -29.79 22.83 16.27
C ALA A 63 -31.23 22.65 16.79
N ASP A 64 -32.24 22.99 16.00
CA ASP A 64 -33.66 22.78 16.30
C ASP A 64 -34.14 21.35 16.00
N GLY A 65 -33.24 20.49 15.49
CA GLY A 65 -33.52 19.11 15.12
C GLY A 65 -34.08 18.94 13.71
N SER A 66 -34.28 20.01 12.93
CA SER A 66 -34.64 19.90 11.53
C SER A 66 -33.49 19.32 10.71
N GLU A 67 -33.81 18.41 9.78
CA GLU A 67 -32.84 17.75 8.93
C GLU A 67 -33.10 18.10 7.46
N ARG A 68 -32.03 18.37 6.73
CA ARG A 68 -32.05 18.58 5.27
C ARG A 68 -31.10 17.59 4.63
N THR A 69 -31.63 16.79 3.73
CA THR A 69 -30.84 15.80 3.00
C THR A 69 -30.79 16.15 1.52
N PHE A 70 -29.61 16.02 0.91
CA PHE A 70 -29.43 16.07 -0.53
C PHE A 70 -28.37 15.05 -0.96
N ILE A 71 -28.46 14.59 -2.21
CA ILE A 71 -27.51 13.64 -2.78
C ILE A 71 -26.50 14.43 -3.62
N GLN A 72 -25.21 14.22 -3.35
CA GLN A 72 -24.09 14.70 -4.15
C GLN A 72 -23.54 13.51 -4.95
N PRO A 73 -23.77 13.45 -6.28
CA PRO A 73 -23.27 12.34 -7.06
C PRO A 73 -21.74 12.31 -7.09
N PHE A 74 -21.17 11.10 -7.12
CA PHE A 74 -19.73 10.90 -7.12
C PHE A 74 -19.32 9.82 -8.12
N SER A 75 -18.65 10.26 -9.18
CA SER A 75 -17.94 9.41 -10.15
C SER A 75 -16.75 10.23 -10.69
N ALA A 76 -15.66 9.57 -11.08
CA ALA A 76 -14.46 10.28 -11.49
C ALA A 76 -13.65 9.52 -12.56
N VAL A 77 -13.41 10.17 -13.69
CA VAL A 77 -12.37 9.72 -14.63
C VAL A 77 -10.99 10.09 -14.09
N PRO A 78 -9.93 9.30 -14.39
CA PRO A 78 -8.59 9.46 -13.78
C PRO A 78 -7.95 10.85 -13.93
N ILE A 79 -8.37 11.64 -14.92
CA ILE A 79 -7.82 12.98 -15.19
C ILE A 79 -8.41 14.08 -14.29
N MET A 80 -9.57 13.84 -13.65
CA MET A 80 -10.24 14.88 -12.86
C MET A 80 -9.42 15.32 -11.66
N GLN A 81 -9.44 16.63 -11.39
CA GLN A 81 -8.81 17.24 -10.22
C GLN A 81 -9.85 17.96 -9.38
N ARG A 82 -9.61 18.04 -8.07
CA ARG A 82 -10.47 18.84 -7.18
C ARG A 82 -10.36 20.32 -7.55
N GLU A 83 -11.44 21.04 -7.28
CA GLU A 83 -11.50 22.49 -7.49
C GLU A 83 -10.31 23.22 -6.85
N GLY A 84 -9.70 24.14 -7.61
CA GLY A 84 -8.54 24.94 -7.21
C GLY A 84 -7.20 24.20 -7.23
N ARG A 85 -7.16 22.92 -7.62
CA ARG A 85 -5.92 22.12 -7.62
C ARG A 85 -5.23 22.13 -8.97
N LEU A 86 -3.95 22.47 -8.95
CA LEU A 86 -3.04 22.37 -10.08
C LEU A 86 -2.12 21.16 -9.88
N LYS A 87 -2.10 20.25 -10.86
CA LYS A 87 -1.08 19.21 -11.01
C LYS A 87 -0.30 19.51 -12.28
N TYR A 88 1.02 19.67 -12.16
CA TYR A 88 1.90 19.95 -13.30
C TYR A 88 3.13 19.06 -13.26
N ALA A 89 3.72 18.82 -14.43
CA ALA A 89 5.02 18.17 -14.57
C ALA A 89 5.80 18.83 -15.70
N ILE A 90 7.08 19.10 -15.44
CA ILE A 90 8.04 19.62 -16.40
C ILE A 90 9.20 18.63 -16.42
N THR A 91 9.47 18.06 -17.58
CA THR A 91 10.50 17.05 -17.79
C THR A 91 11.38 17.48 -18.95
N ALA A 92 12.69 17.34 -18.82
CA ALA A 92 13.62 17.49 -19.92
C ALA A 92 14.70 16.41 -19.78
N GLY A 93 15.07 15.79 -20.89
CA GLY A 93 16.01 14.68 -20.85
C GLY A 93 16.21 14.04 -22.21
N LYS A 94 16.78 12.84 -22.20
CA LYS A 94 17.02 12.02 -23.38
C LYS A 94 16.06 10.84 -23.35
N TYR A 95 15.36 10.58 -24.44
CA TYR A 95 14.46 9.44 -24.55
C TYR A 95 15.28 8.15 -24.52
N ARG A 96 14.77 7.16 -23.78
CA ARG A 96 15.37 5.82 -23.63
C ARG A 96 14.24 4.80 -23.55
N SER A 97 14.05 4.03 -24.61
CA SER A 97 13.03 2.98 -24.69
C SER A 97 13.52 1.65 -24.09
N GLY A 98 14.84 1.46 -23.97
CA GLY A 98 15.44 0.17 -23.60
C GLY A 98 15.55 -0.81 -24.78
N ASN A 99 15.18 -0.37 -25.98
CA ASN A 99 15.50 -1.06 -27.23
C ASN A 99 16.79 -0.45 -27.82
N ASP A 100 17.73 -1.29 -28.25
CA ASP A 100 19.03 -0.84 -28.78
C ASP A 100 18.89 -0.12 -30.14
N ASP A 101 17.80 -0.40 -30.87
CA ASP A 101 17.53 0.13 -32.22
C ASP A 101 16.64 1.38 -32.24
N SER A 102 16.25 1.89 -31.07
CA SER A 102 15.39 3.08 -30.93
C SER A 102 16.22 4.36 -30.90
N ASP A 103 15.70 5.43 -31.50
CA ASP A 103 16.38 6.73 -31.42
C ASP A 103 16.35 7.26 -30.00
N GLU A 104 17.42 7.94 -29.58
CA GLU A 104 17.49 8.54 -28.25
C GLU A 104 17.50 10.09 -28.33
N PRO A 105 16.45 10.75 -28.85
CA PRO A 105 16.47 12.20 -28.99
C PRO A 105 16.35 12.91 -27.64
N GLN A 106 16.82 14.16 -27.62
CA GLN A 106 16.57 15.07 -26.51
C GLN A 106 15.14 15.61 -26.60
N PHE A 107 14.43 15.62 -25.48
CA PHE A 107 13.06 16.11 -25.43
C PHE A 107 12.81 17.00 -24.22
N GLY A 108 11.83 17.89 -24.37
CA GLY A 108 11.20 18.64 -23.30
C GLY A 108 9.69 18.38 -23.29
N GLN A 109 9.12 18.19 -22.11
CA GLN A 109 7.69 17.97 -21.94
C GLN A 109 7.16 18.83 -20.79
N VAL A 110 6.03 19.48 -21.03
CA VAL A 110 5.29 20.24 -20.01
C VAL A 110 3.85 19.77 -20.02
N THR A 111 3.31 19.43 -18.85
CA THR A 111 1.90 19.07 -18.68
C THR A 111 1.31 19.80 -17.48
N ALA A 112 0.04 20.18 -17.58
CA ALA A 112 -0.70 20.81 -16.51
C ALA A 112 -2.16 20.37 -16.54
N ILE A 113 -2.72 20.14 -15.35
CA ILE A 113 -4.12 19.75 -15.11
C ILE A 113 -4.62 20.65 -13.98
N TYR A 114 -5.73 21.35 -14.19
CA TYR A 114 -6.30 22.28 -13.24
C TYR A 114 -7.79 22.00 -13.00
N GLY A 115 -8.17 21.82 -11.73
CA GLY A 115 -9.56 21.67 -11.33
C GLY A 115 -10.25 23.03 -11.20
N LEU A 116 -11.28 23.26 -12.00
CA LEU A 116 -12.16 24.43 -12.00
C LEU A 116 -13.41 24.17 -11.13
N PRO A 117 -14.19 25.21 -10.80
CA PRO A 117 -15.48 25.06 -10.15
C PRO A 117 -16.46 24.19 -10.95
N HIS A 118 -17.52 23.71 -10.30
CA HIS A 118 -18.57 22.88 -10.90
C HIS A 118 -18.09 21.53 -11.46
N ALA A 119 -17.09 20.93 -10.81
CA ALA A 119 -16.50 19.64 -11.22
C ALA A 119 -15.96 19.65 -12.67
N ILE A 120 -15.48 20.79 -13.13
CA ILE A 120 -14.79 20.92 -14.42
C ILE A 120 -13.29 20.78 -14.18
N THR A 121 -12.58 20.07 -15.05
CA THR A 121 -11.12 19.99 -15.03
C THR A 121 -10.61 20.33 -16.42
N VAL A 122 -9.67 21.26 -16.53
CA VAL A 122 -8.97 21.56 -17.78
C VAL A 122 -7.58 20.98 -17.72
N TYR A 123 -7.10 20.42 -18.82
CA TYR A 123 -5.75 19.91 -18.90
C TYR A 123 -5.14 20.08 -20.28
N GLY A 124 -3.82 20.05 -20.31
CA GLY A 124 -3.08 20.08 -21.55
C GLY A 124 -1.61 19.85 -21.33
N GLY A 125 -0.88 19.77 -22.43
CA GLY A 125 0.55 19.63 -22.39
C GLY A 125 1.16 19.76 -23.77
N THR A 126 2.47 19.91 -23.79
CA THR A 126 3.26 19.93 -25.01
C THR A 126 4.49 19.06 -24.83
N LEU A 127 4.91 18.43 -25.92
CA LEU A 127 6.16 17.70 -26.01
C LEU A 127 6.91 18.24 -27.22
N TYR A 128 8.19 18.54 -27.03
CA TYR A 128 9.08 19.04 -28.07
C TYR A 128 10.35 18.21 -28.11
N SER A 129 10.73 17.80 -29.31
CA SER A 129 11.94 17.10 -29.71
C SER A 129 12.35 17.62 -31.10
N GLU A 130 13.56 17.28 -31.56
CA GLU A 130 14.04 17.67 -32.89
C GLU A 130 13.09 17.20 -34.00
N ASP A 131 12.74 15.91 -34.00
CA ASP A 131 11.89 15.27 -35.01
C ASP A 131 10.43 15.05 -34.57
N TYR A 132 10.03 15.62 -33.42
CA TYR A 132 8.68 15.42 -32.91
C TYR A 132 8.17 16.60 -32.10
N GLN A 133 6.99 17.11 -32.46
CA GLN A 133 6.31 18.18 -31.74
C GLN A 133 4.85 17.82 -31.52
N SER A 134 4.37 17.89 -30.29
CA SER A 134 2.95 17.67 -30.00
C SER A 134 2.37 18.66 -29.00
N GLY A 135 1.07 18.87 -29.13
CA GLY A 135 0.25 19.68 -28.24
C GLY A 135 -1.07 18.97 -27.95
N ALA A 136 -1.45 18.91 -26.69
CA ALA A 136 -2.68 18.30 -26.22
C ALA A 136 -3.51 19.29 -25.40
N ALA A 137 -4.82 19.25 -25.57
CA ALA A 137 -5.78 20.00 -24.77
C ALA A 137 -7.02 19.15 -24.51
N GLY A 138 -7.53 19.22 -23.28
CA GLY A 138 -8.65 18.39 -22.85
C GLY A 138 -9.47 19.01 -21.73
N LEU A 139 -10.70 18.51 -21.62
CA LEU A 139 -11.67 18.89 -20.60
C LEU A 139 -12.23 17.62 -19.94
N GLY A 140 -12.42 17.69 -18.63
CA GLY A 140 -13.13 16.71 -17.83
C GLY A 140 -14.33 17.36 -17.13
N PHE A 141 -15.43 16.64 -17.05
CA PHE A 141 -16.69 17.07 -16.47
C PHE A 141 -17.20 16.00 -15.51
N GLY A 142 -17.52 16.39 -14.28
CA GLY A 142 -18.39 15.62 -13.40
C GLY A 142 -19.85 15.94 -13.75
N LEU A 143 -20.55 15.01 -14.38
CA LEU A 143 -21.92 15.17 -14.86
C LEU A 143 -22.98 14.78 -13.80
N GLY A 144 -22.57 14.71 -12.54
CA GLY A 144 -23.46 14.33 -11.45
C GLY A 144 -23.95 12.87 -11.59
N GLU A 145 -25.27 12.68 -11.61
CA GLU A 145 -25.90 11.35 -11.72
C GLU A 145 -25.54 10.63 -13.03
N LEU A 146 -25.18 11.36 -14.08
CA LEU A 146 -24.73 10.80 -15.34
C LEU A 146 -23.26 10.35 -15.30
N GLY A 147 -22.55 10.51 -14.19
CA GLY A 147 -21.17 10.03 -14.03
C GLY A 147 -20.15 11.10 -14.36
N SER A 148 -19.04 10.70 -14.99
CA SER A 148 -17.94 11.59 -15.34
C SER A 148 -17.46 11.32 -16.77
N LEU A 149 -17.14 12.40 -17.48
CA LEU A 149 -16.74 12.38 -18.87
C LEU A 149 -15.47 13.21 -19.05
N SER A 150 -14.50 12.74 -19.82
CA SER A 150 -13.42 13.58 -20.33
C SER A 150 -13.22 13.40 -21.81
N ALA A 151 -12.81 14.46 -22.47
CA ALA A 151 -12.46 14.46 -23.88
C ALA A 151 -11.19 15.29 -24.09
N ASP A 152 -10.26 14.76 -24.89
CA ASP A 152 -9.06 15.48 -25.29
C ASP A 152 -8.71 15.26 -26.76
N ILE A 153 -8.00 16.25 -27.30
CA ILE A 153 -7.37 16.22 -28.61
C ILE A 153 -5.87 16.40 -28.44
N THR A 154 -5.09 15.59 -29.15
CA THR A 154 -3.65 15.74 -29.28
C THR A 154 -3.31 15.91 -30.76
N ALA A 155 -2.63 16.98 -31.12
CA ALA A 155 -2.06 17.18 -32.44
C ALA A 155 -0.54 16.91 -32.38
N ALA A 156 -0.02 16.21 -33.37
CA ALA A 156 1.40 15.89 -33.49
C ALA A 156 1.91 16.19 -34.90
N HIS A 157 3.11 16.75 -34.97
CA HIS A 157 3.96 16.86 -36.13
C HIS A 157 5.18 15.97 -35.91
N THR A 158 5.39 15.01 -36.79
CA THR A 158 6.40 13.97 -36.64
C THR A 158 7.23 13.88 -37.91
N THR A 159 8.54 13.89 -37.78
CA THR A 159 9.47 13.46 -38.82
C THR A 159 9.90 12.04 -38.46
N LEU A 160 9.66 11.09 -39.37
CA LEU A 160 10.09 9.71 -39.19
C LEU A 160 11.54 9.54 -39.65
N ASN A 161 12.10 8.38 -39.36
CA ASN A 161 13.50 8.03 -39.64
C ASN A 161 13.87 7.98 -41.13
N ASN A 162 12.87 7.92 -42.00
CA ASN A 162 13.00 8.00 -43.45
C ASN A 162 12.88 9.45 -43.98
N ASP A 163 13.00 10.46 -43.10
CA ASP A 163 12.81 11.89 -43.37
C ASP A 163 11.38 12.29 -43.81
N GLU A 164 10.39 11.38 -43.73
CA GLU A 164 9.00 11.70 -44.05
C GLU A 164 8.31 12.44 -42.90
N THR A 165 7.66 13.56 -43.24
CA THR A 165 6.93 14.38 -42.27
C THR A 165 5.44 14.05 -42.29
N HIS A 166 4.88 13.76 -41.12
CA HIS A 166 3.46 13.47 -40.93
C HIS A 166 2.82 14.47 -39.97
N ASN A 167 1.57 14.80 -40.27
CA ASN A 167 0.71 15.58 -39.37
C ASN A 167 -0.49 14.73 -38.99
N GLY A 168 -0.79 14.66 -37.71
CA GLY A 168 -1.89 13.86 -37.23
C GLY A 168 -2.55 14.39 -35.98
N GLN A 169 -3.74 13.89 -35.75
CA GLN A 169 -4.56 14.22 -34.59
C GLN A 169 -5.08 12.93 -33.96
N SER A 170 -5.17 12.94 -32.63
CA SER A 170 -5.73 11.86 -31.84
C SER A 170 -6.79 12.43 -30.89
N TYR A 171 -7.96 11.80 -30.90
CA TYR A 171 -9.12 12.15 -30.13
C TYR A 171 -9.36 11.06 -29.10
N ARG A 172 -9.54 11.43 -27.84
CA ARG A 172 -9.85 10.48 -26.78
C ARG A 172 -11.07 10.94 -26.01
N VAL A 173 -11.99 10.02 -25.76
CA VAL A 173 -13.15 10.19 -24.89
C VAL A 173 -13.11 9.12 -23.83
N GLN A 174 -13.30 9.50 -22.57
CA GLN A 174 -13.35 8.57 -21.43
C GLN A 174 -14.59 8.84 -20.60
N TYR A 175 -15.27 7.78 -20.21
CA TYR A 175 -16.47 7.84 -19.38
C TYR A 175 -16.35 6.87 -18.20
N SER A 176 -16.83 7.29 -17.03
CA SER A 176 -16.86 6.49 -15.80
C SER A 176 -18.10 6.81 -14.98
N LYS A 177 -18.79 5.78 -14.49
CA LYS A 177 -20.02 5.89 -13.69
C LYS A 177 -20.17 4.72 -12.73
N ASP A 178 -20.53 5.03 -11.50
CA ASP A 178 -20.92 4.04 -10.50
C ASP A 178 -22.43 4.12 -10.24
N PHE A 179 -23.15 3.03 -10.51
CA PHE A 179 -24.58 2.87 -10.27
C PHE A 179 -24.81 2.18 -8.93
N GLN A 180 -25.13 2.97 -7.89
CA GLN A 180 -25.37 2.44 -6.54
C GLN A 180 -26.60 1.54 -6.44
N THR A 181 -27.67 1.85 -7.18
CA THR A 181 -28.94 1.12 -7.07
C THR A 181 -28.84 -0.34 -7.52
N THR A 182 -27.89 -0.64 -8.41
CA THR A 182 -27.64 -1.99 -8.96
C THR A 182 -26.24 -2.50 -8.62
N ASP A 183 -25.52 -1.83 -7.71
CA ASP A 183 -24.12 -2.07 -7.36
C ASP A 183 -23.22 -2.35 -8.60
N THR A 184 -23.43 -1.56 -9.66
CA THR A 184 -22.72 -1.70 -10.93
C THR A 184 -21.71 -0.59 -11.10
N SER A 185 -20.43 -0.93 -11.15
CA SER A 185 -19.33 0.00 -11.40
C SER A 185 -18.90 -0.08 -12.86
N PHE A 186 -19.09 1.02 -13.57
CA PHE A 186 -18.55 1.25 -14.91
C PHE A 186 -17.27 2.06 -14.77
N THR A 187 -16.15 1.38 -14.55
CA THR A 187 -14.90 2.02 -14.13
C THR A 187 -14.32 2.88 -15.26
N LEU A 188 -14.29 2.36 -16.50
CA LEU A 188 -13.80 3.07 -17.66
C LEU A 188 -14.38 2.50 -18.96
N ALA A 189 -15.04 3.34 -19.76
CA ALA A 189 -15.03 3.17 -21.22
C ALA A 189 -14.20 4.27 -21.84
N ALA A 190 -13.16 3.86 -22.56
CA ALA A 190 -12.31 4.78 -23.29
C ALA A 190 -12.40 4.46 -24.78
N TYR A 191 -12.64 5.50 -25.57
CA TYR A 191 -12.55 5.43 -27.01
C TYR A 191 -11.47 6.40 -27.47
N ARG A 192 -10.48 5.88 -28.20
CA ARG A 192 -9.43 6.66 -28.83
C ARG A 192 -9.47 6.44 -30.34
N TYR A 193 -9.39 7.53 -31.09
CA TYR A 193 -9.27 7.52 -32.54
C TYR A 193 -8.10 8.42 -32.96
N SER A 194 -7.21 7.90 -33.80
CA SER A 194 -6.03 8.58 -34.32
C SER A 194 -6.05 8.56 -35.84
N THR A 195 -5.81 9.71 -36.46
CA THR A 195 -5.68 9.83 -37.92
C THR A 195 -4.46 9.07 -38.43
N ALA A 196 -4.43 8.69 -39.71
CA ALA A 196 -3.31 7.96 -40.31
C ALA A 196 -1.93 8.64 -40.15
N GLY A 197 -1.87 9.99 -40.13
CA GLY A 197 -0.63 10.72 -39.91
C GLY A 197 -0.27 10.96 -38.43
N PHE A 198 -0.98 10.37 -37.48
CA PHE A 198 -0.70 10.54 -36.05
C PHE A 198 0.25 9.46 -35.56
N TYR A 199 1.34 9.90 -34.95
CA TYR A 199 2.30 9.06 -34.27
C TYR A 199 2.47 9.56 -32.83
N THR A 200 2.59 8.64 -31.88
CA THR A 200 3.06 8.96 -30.53
C THR A 200 4.57 9.22 -30.55
N PHE A 201 5.10 9.91 -29.54
CA PHE A 201 6.54 10.14 -29.43
C PHE A 201 7.33 8.83 -29.37
N GLN A 202 6.75 7.81 -28.73
CA GLN A 202 7.32 6.47 -28.72
C GLN A 202 7.34 5.86 -30.13
N GLU A 203 6.21 5.85 -30.84
CA GLU A 203 6.15 5.35 -32.22
C GLU A 203 7.10 6.12 -33.16
N ALA A 204 7.28 7.43 -33.00
CA ALA A 204 8.21 8.20 -33.82
C ALA A 204 9.67 7.74 -33.69
N ASN A 205 10.09 7.32 -32.49
CA ASN A 205 11.46 6.91 -32.21
C ASN A 205 11.68 5.39 -32.32
N ASP A 206 10.60 4.60 -32.21
CA ASP A 206 10.66 3.14 -32.21
C ASP A 206 10.31 2.53 -33.59
N LEU A 207 9.50 3.21 -34.42
CA LEU A 207 9.15 2.71 -35.76
C LEU A 207 10.35 2.83 -36.71
N ARG A 208 10.74 1.71 -37.31
CA ARG A 208 11.71 1.65 -38.40
C ARG A 208 10.99 1.13 -39.64
N ALA A 209 10.98 1.93 -40.71
CA ALA A 209 10.27 1.58 -41.95
C ALA A 209 10.85 0.35 -42.68
N ASP A 210 12.08 -0.06 -42.33
CA ASP A 210 12.86 -1.09 -43.04
C ASP A 210 13.12 -2.36 -42.21
N ASP A 211 12.51 -2.53 -41.02
CA ASP A 211 12.83 -3.64 -40.10
C ASP A 211 11.67 -4.65 -39.96
N ASP A 212 11.95 -5.92 -40.25
CA ASP A 212 11.02 -7.07 -40.29
C ASP A 212 10.61 -7.60 -38.88
N ASN A 213 10.91 -6.84 -37.82
CA ASN A 213 10.82 -7.28 -36.42
C ASN A 213 9.40 -7.27 -35.80
N GLY A 214 8.36 -7.18 -36.64
CA GLY A 214 6.96 -7.48 -36.28
C GLY A 214 5.98 -6.31 -36.47
N TRP A 215 4.74 -6.62 -36.88
CA TRP A 215 3.66 -5.68 -37.24
C TRP A 215 3.39 -4.55 -36.22
N GLN A 216 3.66 -4.78 -34.93
CA GLN A 216 3.51 -3.79 -33.85
C GLN A 216 4.50 -2.62 -33.94
N MET A 217 5.63 -2.84 -34.62
CA MET A 217 6.71 -1.88 -34.85
C MET A 217 6.70 -1.32 -36.28
N THR A 218 5.68 -1.66 -37.07
CA THR A 218 5.54 -1.21 -38.46
C THR A 218 4.34 -0.27 -38.64
N TYR A 219 3.24 -0.51 -37.90
CA TYR A 219 1.98 0.17 -38.13
C TYR A 219 1.53 1.03 -36.95
N ASN A 220 1.09 2.25 -37.23
CA ASN A 220 0.54 3.13 -36.19
C ASN A 220 -0.92 2.80 -35.86
N LYS A 221 -1.27 3.00 -34.59
CA LYS A 221 -2.59 2.66 -34.04
C LYS A 221 -3.67 3.60 -34.56
N ARG A 222 -4.80 3.04 -35.00
CA ARG A 222 -5.94 3.79 -35.53
C ARG A 222 -7.00 4.04 -34.47
N GLN A 223 -7.61 2.99 -33.95
CA GLN A 223 -8.72 3.05 -33.00
C GLN A 223 -8.46 2.11 -31.85
N ARG A 224 -8.79 2.55 -30.63
CA ARG A 224 -8.80 1.70 -29.44
C ARG A 224 -10.07 1.94 -28.66
N LEU A 225 -10.84 0.87 -28.46
CA LEU A 225 -11.97 0.82 -27.54
C LEU A 225 -11.55 0.01 -26.32
N GLN A 226 -11.74 0.55 -25.12
CA GLN A 226 -11.54 -0.15 -23.86
C GLN A 226 -12.82 -0.10 -23.04
N LEU A 227 -13.12 -1.20 -22.34
CA LEU A 227 -14.28 -1.37 -21.49
C LEU A 227 -13.87 -2.09 -20.21
N ASP A 228 -14.24 -1.52 -19.07
CA ASP A 228 -14.05 -2.11 -17.73
C ASP A 228 -15.34 -1.94 -16.91
N LEU A 229 -16.05 -3.05 -16.70
CA LEU A 229 -17.33 -3.17 -16.01
C LEU A 229 -17.23 -4.19 -14.88
N SER A 230 -17.75 -3.84 -13.71
CA SER A 230 -17.99 -4.80 -12.63
C SER A 230 -19.38 -4.61 -12.03
N GLN A 231 -20.03 -5.69 -11.63
CA GLN A 231 -21.35 -5.69 -11.03
C GLN A 231 -21.35 -6.64 -9.83
N SER A 232 -21.69 -6.11 -8.66
CA SER A 232 -21.97 -6.95 -7.49
C SER A 232 -23.38 -7.52 -7.60
N ILE A 233 -23.55 -8.80 -7.26
CA ILE A 233 -24.82 -9.51 -7.25
C ILE A 233 -25.11 -9.96 -5.80
N GLY A 234 -25.07 -8.99 -4.87
CA GLY A 234 -25.31 -9.22 -3.45
C GLY A 234 -24.43 -10.32 -2.86
N SER A 235 -25.04 -11.30 -2.17
CA SER A 235 -24.33 -12.43 -1.56
C SER A 235 -23.87 -13.51 -2.56
N TYR A 236 -24.29 -13.44 -3.83
CA TYR A 236 -23.91 -14.42 -4.85
C TYR A 236 -22.56 -14.12 -5.52
N GLY A 237 -21.91 -13.03 -5.13
CA GLY A 237 -20.59 -12.63 -5.62
C GLY A 237 -20.62 -11.42 -6.55
N SER A 238 -19.58 -11.26 -7.36
CA SER A 238 -19.44 -10.19 -8.34
C SER A 238 -19.11 -10.76 -9.72
N PHE A 239 -19.69 -10.15 -10.74
CA PHE A 239 -19.40 -10.37 -12.14
C PHE A 239 -18.56 -9.22 -12.68
N PHE A 240 -17.60 -9.49 -13.57
CA PHE A 240 -16.82 -8.46 -14.25
C PHE A 240 -16.66 -8.77 -15.72
N ILE A 241 -16.49 -7.72 -16.51
CA ILE A 241 -16.06 -7.76 -17.91
C ILE A 241 -15.00 -6.68 -18.08
N SER A 242 -13.84 -7.05 -18.59
CA SER A 242 -12.77 -6.12 -18.95
C SER A 242 -12.20 -6.49 -20.31
N GLY A 243 -11.82 -5.49 -21.11
CA GLY A 243 -11.24 -5.78 -22.41
C GLY A 243 -10.97 -4.55 -23.25
N TYR A 244 -10.27 -4.77 -24.36
CA TYR A 244 -10.08 -3.77 -25.39
C TYR A 244 -10.07 -4.40 -26.78
N GLN A 245 -10.39 -3.56 -27.76
CA GLN A 245 -10.22 -3.84 -29.18
C GLN A 245 -9.43 -2.70 -29.80
N GLN A 246 -8.41 -3.03 -30.57
CA GLN A 246 -7.54 -2.08 -31.25
C GLN A 246 -7.38 -2.47 -32.72
N ASP A 247 -7.36 -1.48 -33.60
CA ASP A 247 -6.99 -1.64 -35.01
C ASP A 247 -5.82 -0.70 -35.36
N TYR A 248 -5.22 -0.98 -36.50
CA TYR A 248 -4.00 -0.35 -36.97
C TYR A 248 -4.23 0.20 -38.38
N TRP A 249 -3.46 1.21 -38.76
CA TRP A 249 -3.43 1.67 -40.15
C TRP A 249 -2.56 0.74 -40.98
N GLN A 250 -2.98 0.43 -42.21
CA GLN A 250 -2.26 -0.42 -43.17
C GLN A 250 -2.16 -1.91 -42.77
N GLU A 251 -2.85 -2.31 -41.70
CA GLU A 251 -2.93 -3.71 -41.26
C GLU A 251 -4.38 -4.17 -41.15
N ASP A 252 -4.67 -5.34 -41.71
CA ASP A 252 -6.01 -5.93 -41.72
C ASP A 252 -6.20 -6.85 -40.52
N GLY A 253 -7.08 -6.46 -39.59
CA GLY A 253 -7.40 -7.28 -38.43
C GLY A 253 -7.66 -6.45 -37.20
N TYR A 254 -7.84 -7.13 -36.07
CA TYR A 254 -8.04 -6.48 -34.79
C TYR A 254 -7.21 -7.18 -33.73
N GLU A 255 -6.52 -6.39 -32.91
CA GLU A 255 -6.01 -6.86 -31.64
C GLU A 255 -7.15 -6.78 -30.63
N ARG A 256 -7.48 -7.91 -30.01
CA ARG A 256 -8.62 -8.03 -29.10
C ARG A 256 -8.19 -8.76 -27.85
N THR A 257 -8.54 -8.20 -26.71
CA THR A 257 -8.48 -8.92 -25.44
C THR A 257 -9.80 -8.70 -24.73
N LEU A 258 -10.44 -9.78 -24.31
CA LEU A 258 -11.67 -9.74 -23.54
C LEU A 258 -11.56 -10.74 -22.39
N SER A 259 -11.92 -10.33 -21.21
CA SER A 259 -11.98 -11.14 -20.01
C SER A 259 -13.33 -10.92 -19.35
N ALA A 260 -13.99 -12.00 -18.98
CA ALA A 260 -15.22 -11.94 -18.21
C ALA A 260 -15.13 -12.97 -17.09
N GLY A 261 -15.62 -12.64 -15.91
CA GLY A 261 -15.55 -13.57 -14.81
C GLY A 261 -16.59 -13.33 -13.75
N TRP A 262 -16.82 -14.37 -12.96
CA TRP A 262 -17.67 -14.35 -11.79
C TRP A 262 -16.88 -14.89 -10.62
N ASN A 263 -16.68 -14.07 -9.60
CA ASN A 263 -16.07 -14.47 -8.34
C ASN A 263 -17.09 -14.35 -7.19
N GLY A 264 -17.01 -15.22 -6.20
CA GLY A 264 -17.87 -15.17 -5.02
C GLY A 264 -17.21 -15.80 -3.81
N ASN A 265 -17.82 -15.59 -2.64
CA ASN A 265 -17.40 -16.21 -1.40
C ASN A 265 -18.63 -16.70 -0.64
N ILE A 266 -18.63 -17.97 -0.24
CA ILE A 266 -19.69 -18.58 0.56
C ILE A 266 -19.03 -19.22 1.78
N ASP A 267 -19.37 -18.75 2.98
CA ASP A 267 -18.86 -19.26 4.26
C ASP A 267 -17.33 -19.39 4.34
N GLY A 268 -16.61 -18.44 3.74
CA GLY A 268 -15.15 -18.41 3.68
C GLY A 268 -14.55 -19.20 2.50
N ILE A 269 -15.35 -19.96 1.76
CA ILE A 269 -14.92 -20.64 0.52
C ILE A 269 -15.04 -19.65 -0.65
N SER A 270 -13.91 -19.29 -1.24
CA SER A 270 -13.88 -18.43 -2.43
C SER A 270 -13.96 -19.29 -3.69
N TYR A 271 -14.75 -18.88 -4.66
CA TYR A 271 -14.78 -19.49 -5.99
C TYR A 271 -14.68 -18.41 -7.07
N SER A 272 -14.13 -18.77 -8.22
CA SER A 272 -14.11 -17.90 -9.39
C SER A 272 -14.17 -18.70 -10.68
N VAL A 273 -14.89 -18.15 -11.65
CA VAL A 273 -14.93 -18.61 -13.04
C VAL A 273 -14.50 -17.45 -13.90
N THR A 274 -13.48 -17.62 -14.71
CA THR A 274 -12.97 -16.59 -15.62
C THR A 274 -12.85 -17.15 -17.02
N TRP A 275 -13.37 -16.42 -17.98
CA TRP A 275 -13.19 -16.66 -19.39
C TRP A 275 -12.33 -15.54 -19.97
N SER A 276 -11.31 -15.89 -20.75
CA SER A 276 -10.48 -14.96 -21.49
C SER A 276 -10.46 -15.30 -22.97
N TYR A 277 -10.35 -14.24 -23.77
CA TYR A 277 -10.20 -14.27 -25.22
C TYR A 277 -9.07 -13.31 -25.59
N SER A 278 -8.10 -13.77 -26.36
CA SER A 278 -7.09 -12.91 -26.95
C SER A 278 -6.82 -13.28 -28.40
N ASP A 279 -6.68 -12.26 -29.24
CA ASP A 279 -6.49 -12.40 -30.67
C ASP A 279 -5.66 -11.23 -31.18
N TYR A 280 -4.81 -11.49 -32.18
CA TYR A 280 -3.84 -10.53 -32.68
C TYR A 280 -3.85 -10.50 -34.22
N PRO A 281 -3.64 -9.33 -34.84
CA PRO A 281 -3.33 -9.22 -36.26
C PRO A 281 -2.17 -10.14 -36.66
N GLU A 282 -2.19 -10.62 -37.90
CA GLU A 282 -1.21 -11.58 -38.47
C GLU A 282 -1.01 -12.92 -37.73
N SER A 283 -1.77 -13.20 -36.67
CA SER A 283 -1.65 -14.48 -35.97
C SER A 283 -2.06 -15.63 -36.88
N THR A 284 -1.11 -16.52 -37.17
CA THR A 284 -1.38 -17.79 -37.88
C THR A 284 -2.12 -18.80 -37.00
N GLN A 285 -2.14 -18.58 -35.67
CA GLN A 285 -2.85 -19.39 -34.70
C GLN A 285 -4.28 -18.86 -34.50
N PRO A 286 -5.27 -19.76 -34.26
CA PRO A 286 -6.62 -19.32 -33.92
C PRO A 286 -6.59 -18.52 -32.61
N ALA A 287 -7.56 -17.61 -32.45
CA ALA A 287 -7.73 -16.84 -31.23
C ALA A 287 -7.68 -17.74 -29.98
N ASP A 288 -6.86 -17.32 -29.01
CA ASP A 288 -6.72 -18.02 -27.73
C ASP A 288 -7.97 -17.76 -26.89
N GLN A 289 -8.55 -18.84 -26.39
CA GLN A 289 -9.75 -18.81 -25.56
C GLN A 289 -9.54 -19.75 -24.40
N GLN A 290 -9.54 -19.21 -23.19
CA GLN A 290 -9.32 -20.00 -21.98
C GLN A 290 -10.51 -19.85 -21.03
N LEU A 291 -10.88 -20.95 -20.40
CA LEU A 291 -11.84 -20.97 -19.31
C LEU A 291 -11.15 -21.52 -18.07
N ALA A 292 -11.13 -20.73 -17.01
CA ALA A 292 -10.55 -21.07 -15.73
C ALA A 292 -11.65 -21.14 -14.66
N PHE A 293 -11.66 -22.24 -13.91
CA PHE A 293 -12.41 -22.40 -12.67
C PHE A 293 -11.42 -22.52 -11.52
N ASN A 294 -11.64 -21.80 -10.43
CA ASN A 294 -10.83 -21.90 -9.21
C ASN A 294 -11.75 -21.91 -7.98
N ILE A 295 -11.44 -22.78 -7.03
CA ILE A 295 -12.07 -22.84 -5.72
C ILE A 295 -11.00 -22.93 -4.64
N GLN A 296 -11.17 -22.15 -3.58
CA GLN A 296 -10.26 -22.07 -2.44
C GLN A 296 -11.03 -22.30 -1.15
N VAL A 297 -10.63 -23.32 -0.39
CA VAL A 297 -11.28 -23.76 0.84
C VAL A 297 -10.32 -23.53 2.02
N PRO A 298 -10.64 -22.64 2.96
CA PRO A 298 -9.86 -22.48 4.19
C PRO A 298 -9.83 -23.78 4.99
N LEU A 299 -8.65 -24.18 5.43
CA LEU A 299 -8.46 -25.36 6.27
C LEU A 299 -8.30 -25.01 7.75
N SER A 300 -8.70 -23.79 8.16
CA SER A 300 -8.46 -23.21 9.48
C SER A 300 -8.88 -24.10 10.67
N ARG A 301 -9.81 -25.04 10.47
CA ARG A 301 -10.22 -26.03 11.49
C ARG A 301 -9.19 -27.14 11.72
N PHE A 302 -8.39 -27.48 10.72
CA PHE A 302 -7.39 -28.57 10.76
C PHE A 302 -5.96 -28.03 10.79
N MET A 303 -5.71 -26.98 10.02
CA MET A 303 -4.42 -26.30 9.91
C MET A 303 -4.68 -24.79 9.95
N PRO A 304 -4.34 -24.11 11.05
CA PRO A 304 -4.42 -22.64 11.12
C PRO A 304 -3.63 -22.01 9.98
N ASN A 305 -4.16 -20.93 9.41
CA ASN A 305 -3.51 -20.15 8.34
C ASN A 305 -3.18 -20.95 7.05
N ALA A 306 -3.91 -22.04 6.79
CA ALA A 306 -3.77 -22.84 5.58
C ALA A 306 -5.08 -22.90 4.76
N TRP A 307 -4.96 -23.09 3.45
CA TRP A 307 -6.08 -23.31 2.54
C TRP A 307 -5.75 -24.33 1.47
N ALA A 308 -6.76 -25.12 1.08
CA ALA A 308 -6.71 -25.95 -0.11
C ALA A 308 -7.22 -25.16 -1.31
N SER A 309 -6.65 -25.40 -2.48
CA SER A 309 -7.12 -24.84 -3.74
C SER A 309 -7.30 -25.93 -4.77
N TYR A 310 -8.36 -25.86 -5.56
CA TYR A 310 -8.53 -26.66 -6.76
C TYR A 310 -8.82 -25.73 -7.93
N SER A 311 -8.18 -25.97 -9.07
CA SER A 311 -8.42 -25.20 -10.27
C SER A 311 -8.39 -26.05 -11.52
N VAL A 312 -9.15 -25.63 -12.52
CA VAL A 312 -9.19 -26.23 -13.86
C VAL A 312 -9.06 -25.10 -14.85
N ASN A 313 -8.06 -25.15 -15.72
CA ASN A 313 -7.90 -24.25 -16.85
C ASN A 313 -7.99 -25.07 -18.14
N THR A 314 -8.83 -24.67 -19.07
CA THR A 314 -9.00 -25.32 -20.37
C THR A 314 -8.91 -24.31 -21.50
N ALA A 315 -8.04 -24.58 -22.46
CA ALA A 315 -7.94 -23.79 -23.69
C ALA A 315 -8.75 -24.45 -24.81
N LYS A 316 -9.53 -23.66 -25.56
CA LYS A 316 -10.44 -24.18 -26.61
C LYS A 316 -9.73 -25.01 -27.69
N HIS A 317 -8.50 -24.64 -28.04
CA HIS A 317 -7.67 -25.34 -29.02
C HIS A 317 -6.37 -25.88 -28.39
N GLY A 318 -6.37 -26.08 -27.07
CA GLY A 318 -5.19 -26.52 -26.33
C GLY A 318 -5.55 -27.47 -25.20
N ASP A 319 -4.72 -27.46 -24.17
CA ASP A 319 -4.84 -28.42 -23.09
C ASP A 319 -5.80 -27.99 -21.99
N THR A 320 -6.30 -29.01 -21.29
CA THR A 320 -7.00 -28.88 -20.02
C THR A 320 -6.05 -29.31 -18.91
N ARG A 321 -5.71 -28.37 -18.05
CA ARG A 321 -4.90 -28.57 -16.85
C ARG A 321 -5.78 -28.52 -15.62
N GLN A 322 -5.70 -29.54 -14.79
CA GLN A 322 -6.32 -29.56 -13.46
C GLN A 322 -5.23 -29.49 -12.41
N GLN A 323 -5.44 -28.73 -11.35
CA GLN A 323 -4.46 -28.53 -10.28
C GLN A 323 -5.13 -28.56 -8.92
N VAL A 324 -4.54 -29.31 -7.99
CA VAL A 324 -4.85 -29.30 -6.57
C VAL A 324 -3.66 -28.71 -5.83
N GLY A 325 -3.89 -27.87 -4.84
CA GLY A 325 -2.83 -27.27 -4.04
C GLY A 325 -3.20 -27.09 -2.58
N LEU A 326 -2.17 -26.96 -1.76
CA LEU A 326 -2.20 -26.62 -0.34
C LEU A 326 -1.22 -25.47 -0.13
N ASN A 327 -1.70 -24.38 0.46
CA ASN A 327 -0.87 -23.22 0.76
C ASN A 327 -1.13 -22.78 2.21
N GLY A 328 -0.17 -22.10 2.81
CA GLY A 328 -0.36 -21.51 4.13
C GLY A 328 0.87 -20.81 4.66
N THR A 329 0.77 -20.34 5.91
CA THR A 329 1.89 -19.78 6.67
C THR A 329 2.15 -20.58 7.94
N ALA A 330 3.40 -20.67 8.36
CA ALA A 330 3.87 -21.39 9.54
C ALA A 330 4.85 -20.54 10.37
N LEU A 331 5.27 -21.09 11.51
CA LEU A 331 6.09 -20.46 12.56
C LEU A 331 5.31 -19.43 13.41
N ALA A 332 5.88 -19.05 14.56
CA ALA A 332 5.21 -18.22 15.57
C ALA A 332 4.75 -16.85 15.03
N ASP A 333 5.46 -16.31 14.03
CA ASP A 333 5.20 -15.00 13.44
C ASP A 333 4.64 -15.09 12.00
N ASN A 334 4.20 -16.28 11.57
CA ASN A 334 3.72 -16.54 10.20
C ASN A 334 4.72 -16.12 9.10
N ASN A 335 6.00 -16.20 9.42
CA ASN A 335 7.07 -15.71 8.55
C ASN A 335 7.63 -16.77 7.60
N LEU A 336 7.12 -18.00 7.64
CA LEU A 336 7.33 -19.01 6.61
C LEU A 336 6.05 -19.21 5.81
N SER A 337 6.03 -18.80 4.55
CA SER A 337 4.96 -19.14 3.61
C SER A 337 5.34 -20.41 2.85
N TYR A 338 4.40 -21.31 2.65
CA TYR A 338 4.61 -22.53 1.88
C TYR A 338 3.46 -22.77 0.90
N SER A 339 3.80 -23.40 -0.22
CA SER A 339 2.88 -23.74 -1.29
C SER A 339 3.27 -25.09 -1.89
N LEU A 340 2.33 -26.02 -1.91
CA LEU A 340 2.47 -27.32 -2.54
C LEU A 340 1.34 -27.50 -3.53
N GLN A 341 1.64 -27.80 -4.79
CA GLN A 341 0.63 -27.98 -5.82
C GLN A 341 1.00 -29.14 -6.72
N GLN A 342 -0.01 -29.90 -7.12
CA GLN A 342 0.08 -30.99 -8.08
C GLN A 342 -0.94 -30.74 -9.17
N SER A 343 -0.51 -30.87 -10.42
CA SER A 343 -1.34 -30.71 -11.59
C SER A 343 -1.17 -31.84 -12.59
N TYR A 344 -2.20 -32.00 -13.41
CA TYR A 344 -2.24 -32.95 -14.49
C TYR A 344 -2.81 -32.24 -15.72
N THR A 345 -2.10 -32.36 -16.84
CA THR A 345 -2.48 -31.78 -18.12
C THR A 345 -2.82 -32.92 -19.09
N ASN A 346 -3.92 -32.78 -19.82
CA ASN A 346 -4.36 -33.78 -20.80
C ASN A 346 -3.48 -33.75 -22.09
N HIS A 347 -3.94 -34.43 -23.15
CA HIS A 347 -3.22 -34.58 -24.43
C HIS A 347 -1.79 -35.13 -24.33
N GLY A 348 -1.50 -35.92 -23.30
CA GLY A 348 -0.21 -36.59 -23.15
C GLY A 348 0.90 -35.71 -22.57
N VAL A 349 0.59 -34.50 -22.09
CA VAL A 349 1.55 -33.60 -21.41
C VAL A 349 1.95 -34.11 -20.03
N GLY A 350 1.08 -34.89 -19.36
CA GLY A 350 1.46 -35.60 -18.14
C GLY A 350 1.29 -34.78 -16.86
N GLY A 351 2.01 -35.21 -15.81
CA GLY A 351 1.86 -34.68 -14.45
C GLY A 351 2.95 -33.66 -14.14
N SER A 352 2.59 -32.55 -13.53
CA SER A 352 3.55 -31.56 -13.05
C SER A 352 3.23 -31.14 -11.62
N GLY A 353 4.25 -30.77 -10.85
CA GLY A 353 4.09 -30.36 -9.47
C GLY A 353 5.12 -29.32 -9.07
N ASN A 354 4.75 -28.49 -8.10
CA ASN A 354 5.65 -27.50 -7.53
C ASN A 354 5.48 -27.43 -6.01
N ILE A 355 6.62 -27.32 -5.34
CA ILE A 355 6.71 -26.97 -3.93
C ILE A 355 7.53 -25.69 -3.82
N ASN A 356 7.04 -24.72 -3.07
CA ASN A 356 7.71 -23.44 -2.86
C ASN A 356 7.61 -23.05 -1.39
N ALA A 357 8.67 -22.44 -0.87
CA ALA A 357 8.79 -21.93 0.48
C ALA A 357 9.45 -20.53 0.45
N ASP A 358 8.92 -19.62 1.25
CA ASP A 358 9.40 -18.24 1.41
C ASP A 358 9.51 -17.93 2.90
N TYR A 359 10.74 -17.69 3.37
CA TYR A 359 11.03 -17.40 4.76
C TYR A 359 11.51 -15.96 4.93
N LYS A 360 10.75 -15.15 5.68
CA LYS A 360 11.06 -13.76 6.02
C LYS A 360 11.69 -13.67 7.40
N GLY A 361 13.01 -13.55 7.45
CA GLY A 361 13.76 -13.30 8.68
C GLY A 361 13.94 -11.80 8.96
N GLY A 362 14.58 -11.46 10.08
CA GLY A 362 14.89 -10.06 10.42
C GLY A 362 15.99 -9.45 9.54
N GLN A 363 16.90 -10.31 9.06
CA GLN A 363 18.13 -9.92 8.36
C GLN A 363 18.07 -10.19 6.84
N GLY A 364 16.95 -10.72 6.35
CA GLY A 364 16.81 -11.11 4.95
C GLY A 364 15.64 -12.06 4.73
N GLU A 365 15.44 -12.44 3.48
CA GLU A 365 14.37 -13.31 3.02
C GLU A 365 14.95 -14.35 2.08
N ILE A 366 14.55 -15.61 2.30
CA ILE A 366 15.04 -16.77 1.59
C ILE A 366 13.86 -17.42 0.88
N THR A 367 13.98 -17.60 -0.43
CA THR A 367 13.02 -18.35 -1.24
C THR A 367 13.65 -19.65 -1.72
N GLY A 368 12.87 -20.71 -1.72
CA GLY A 368 13.26 -22.01 -2.24
C GLY A 368 12.08 -22.67 -2.91
N GLY A 369 12.31 -23.36 -4.01
CA GLY A 369 11.28 -24.05 -4.74
C GLY A 369 11.82 -25.19 -5.57
N TYR A 370 10.98 -26.18 -5.80
CA TYR A 370 11.23 -27.28 -6.70
C TYR A 370 10.00 -27.48 -7.56
N ASN A 371 10.19 -27.46 -8.88
CA ASN A 371 9.14 -27.69 -9.85
C ASN A 371 9.59 -28.81 -10.76
N TYR A 372 8.65 -29.66 -11.15
CA TYR A 372 8.89 -30.69 -12.14
C TYR A 372 7.69 -30.81 -13.07
N ASP A 373 7.97 -31.21 -14.30
CA ASP A 373 7.03 -31.74 -15.27
C ASP A 373 7.65 -32.99 -15.92
N ASP A 374 7.01 -33.54 -16.96
CA ASP A 374 7.45 -34.78 -17.60
C ASP A 374 8.84 -34.65 -18.24
N ASP A 375 9.24 -33.44 -18.68
CA ASP A 375 10.46 -33.20 -19.44
C ASP A 375 11.55 -32.44 -18.66
N THR A 376 11.18 -31.72 -17.60
CA THR A 376 12.06 -30.80 -16.89
C THR A 376 11.93 -30.91 -15.37
N GLN A 377 13.07 -30.69 -14.70
CA GLN A 377 13.15 -30.59 -13.25
C GLN A 377 13.97 -29.35 -12.91
N GLN A 378 13.40 -28.47 -12.10
CA GLN A 378 13.99 -27.16 -11.79
C GLN A 378 14.00 -26.95 -10.29
N VAL A 379 15.16 -26.59 -9.76
CA VAL A 379 15.34 -26.14 -8.37
C VAL A 379 15.60 -24.64 -8.41
N ASN A 380 14.72 -23.88 -7.77
CA ASN A 380 14.81 -22.44 -7.64
C ASN A 380 15.25 -22.10 -6.22
N TYR A 381 16.22 -21.21 -6.07
CA TYR A 381 16.61 -20.66 -4.77
C TYR A 381 16.93 -19.18 -4.91
N GLY A 382 16.62 -18.41 -3.88
CA GLY A 382 16.83 -16.96 -3.87
C GLY A 382 17.11 -16.46 -2.47
N LEU A 383 17.99 -15.47 -2.39
CA LEU A 383 18.34 -14.75 -1.17
C LEU A 383 18.23 -13.26 -1.48
N LYS A 384 17.38 -12.57 -0.74
CA LYS A 384 17.14 -11.13 -0.90
C LYS A 384 17.14 -10.46 0.46
N GLY A 385 17.68 -9.24 0.52
CA GLY A 385 17.84 -8.52 1.77
C GLY A 385 18.31 -7.09 1.52
N GLY A 386 18.45 -6.34 2.59
CA GLY A 386 18.95 -4.98 2.60
C GLY A 386 20.12 -4.83 3.56
N ILE A 387 20.98 -3.86 3.26
CA ILE A 387 22.09 -3.46 4.14
C ILE A 387 21.96 -1.96 4.31
N VAL A 388 21.82 -1.50 5.55
CA VAL A 388 21.74 -0.08 5.88
C VAL A 388 22.96 0.31 6.70
N ALA A 389 23.80 1.17 6.15
CA ALA A 389 24.89 1.81 6.87
C ALA A 389 24.39 3.12 7.50
N HIS A 390 24.53 3.27 8.81
CA HIS A 390 24.07 4.42 9.59
C HIS A 390 25.13 4.81 10.65
N PRO A 391 24.99 5.95 11.35
CA PRO A 391 26.01 6.42 12.29
C PRO A 391 26.36 5.47 13.45
N HIS A 392 25.58 4.41 13.65
CA HIS A 392 25.80 3.40 14.70
C HIS A 392 26.22 2.03 14.15
N GLY A 393 26.59 1.94 12.86
CA GLY A 393 27.12 0.74 12.22
C GLY A 393 26.30 0.30 11.01
N ILE A 394 26.31 -1.02 10.77
CA ILE A 394 25.62 -1.64 9.64
C ILE A 394 24.54 -2.56 10.20
N THR A 395 23.31 -2.40 9.75
CA THR A 395 22.19 -3.29 10.11
C THR A 395 21.66 -3.97 8.86
N LEU A 396 21.52 -5.29 8.93
CA LEU A 396 20.92 -6.11 7.87
C LEU A 396 19.39 -6.06 7.99
N SER A 397 18.72 -6.27 6.87
CA SER A 397 17.27 -6.17 6.82
C SER A 397 16.66 -7.07 5.76
N GLN A 398 15.34 -7.20 5.82
CA GLN A 398 14.54 -7.58 4.66
C GLN A 398 14.75 -6.58 3.49
N PRO A 399 14.36 -6.91 2.24
CA PRO A 399 14.47 -6.01 1.10
C PRO A 399 13.93 -4.61 1.38
N LEU A 400 14.70 -3.59 0.97
CA LEU A 400 14.42 -2.19 1.31
C LEU A 400 13.34 -1.59 0.42
N GLY A 401 12.39 -0.87 1.02
CA GLY A 401 11.48 0.02 0.30
C GLY A 401 12.12 1.39 -0.01
N GLN A 402 11.34 2.26 -0.65
CA GLN A 402 11.79 3.64 -0.97
C GLN A 402 12.02 4.50 0.27
N SER A 403 11.38 4.22 1.39
CA SER A 403 11.53 4.95 2.64
C SER A 403 11.46 3.97 3.77
N LEU A 404 12.39 4.10 4.71
CA LEU A 404 12.62 3.13 5.78
C LEU A 404 12.85 3.83 7.11
N ALA A 405 12.61 3.09 8.20
CA ALA A 405 12.97 3.54 9.54
C ALA A 405 14.00 2.59 10.17
N ILE A 406 15.02 3.15 10.81
CA ILE A 406 15.98 2.40 11.61
C ILE A 406 15.51 2.47 13.05
N VAL A 407 15.20 1.31 13.64
CA VAL A 407 14.99 1.18 15.08
C VAL A 407 16.35 1.20 15.76
N LYS A 408 16.50 2.06 16.76
CA LYS A 408 17.63 2.09 17.67
C LYS A 408 17.11 1.83 19.07
N ALA A 409 17.39 0.66 19.60
CA ALA A 409 17.00 0.24 20.96
C ALA A 409 18.19 -0.50 21.61
N PRO A 410 19.30 0.18 21.94
CA PRO A 410 20.54 -0.49 22.34
C PRO A 410 20.35 -1.42 23.54
N GLY A 411 20.71 -2.69 23.40
CA GLY A 411 20.53 -3.68 24.47
C GLY A 411 19.14 -4.34 24.54
N ALA A 412 18.21 -3.98 23.65
CA ALA A 412 17.01 -4.77 23.39
C ALA A 412 17.26 -5.68 22.17
N ASP A 413 17.88 -6.84 22.39
CA ASP A 413 18.08 -7.86 21.37
C ASP A 413 16.81 -8.70 21.15
N ASP A 414 16.72 -9.34 19.98
CA ASP A 414 15.63 -10.23 19.54
C ASP A 414 14.21 -9.70 19.83
N THR A 415 14.06 -8.37 19.79
CA THR A 415 12.82 -7.69 20.14
C THR A 415 12.01 -7.45 18.87
N LYS A 416 10.78 -7.96 18.87
CA LYS A 416 9.87 -7.87 17.73
C LYS A 416 9.44 -6.43 17.49
N VAL A 417 9.48 -6.00 16.23
CA VAL A 417 8.80 -4.79 15.78
C VAL A 417 7.34 -5.12 15.41
N GLN A 418 6.38 -4.46 16.05
CA GLN A 418 4.96 -4.69 15.82
C GLN A 418 4.56 -4.39 14.35
N ASN A 419 3.54 -5.10 13.86
CA ASN A 419 2.98 -4.97 12.50
C ASN A 419 3.98 -5.21 11.36
N ASN A 420 5.12 -5.84 11.64
CA ASN A 420 6.16 -6.14 10.65
C ASN A 420 6.59 -7.61 10.75
N THR A 421 6.02 -8.49 9.93
CA THR A 421 6.35 -9.93 9.91
C THR A 421 7.86 -10.14 9.69
N GLY A 422 8.45 -10.98 10.53
CA GLY A 422 9.87 -11.35 10.50
C GLY A 422 10.84 -10.30 11.03
N VAL A 423 10.41 -9.07 11.38
CA VAL A 423 11.34 -7.99 11.77
C VAL A 423 11.60 -7.98 13.28
N TYR A 424 12.84 -8.28 13.65
CA TYR A 424 13.35 -8.31 15.02
C TYR A 424 14.64 -7.46 15.11
N THR A 425 14.94 -6.92 16.29
CA THR A 425 16.23 -6.25 16.53
C THR A 425 17.39 -7.24 16.47
N ASP A 426 18.51 -6.79 15.92
CA ASP A 426 19.77 -7.52 15.95
C ASP A 426 20.35 -7.56 17.38
N TRP A 427 21.46 -8.28 17.53
CA TRP A 427 22.19 -8.42 18.78
C TRP A 427 22.70 -7.09 19.38
N ARG A 428 22.69 -5.99 18.62
CA ARG A 428 23.03 -4.63 19.11
C ARG A 428 21.79 -3.82 19.48
N GLY A 429 20.59 -4.35 19.24
CA GLY A 429 19.33 -3.65 19.43
C GLY A 429 18.90 -2.76 18.24
N TYR A 430 19.37 -3.08 17.03
CA TYR A 430 18.99 -2.34 15.82
C TYR A 430 18.13 -3.19 14.88
N ALA A 431 17.08 -2.59 14.32
CA ALA A 431 16.29 -3.22 13.26
C ALA A 431 16.05 -2.20 12.14
N VAL A 432 15.75 -2.68 10.95
CA VAL A 432 15.28 -1.84 9.85
C VAL A 432 13.83 -2.22 9.56
N VAL A 433 12.95 -1.23 9.63
CA VAL A 433 11.57 -1.33 9.16
C VAL A 433 11.57 -0.97 7.66
N PRO A 434 11.40 -1.95 6.76
CA PRO A 434 11.64 -1.78 5.33
C PRO A 434 10.64 -0.86 4.64
N TYR A 435 9.44 -0.67 5.23
CA TYR A 435 8.36 0.11 4.64
C TYR A 435 7.77 1.09 5.65
N VAL A 436 7.99 2.40 5.41
CA VAL A 436 7.27 3.48 6.08
C VAL A 436 6.62 4.40 5.05
N ASN A 437 5.42 4.88 5.36
CA ASN A 437 4.65 5.73 4.45
C ASN A 437 5.21 7.16 4.41
N PRO A 438 5.64 7.66 3.24
CA PRO A 438 6.13 9.03 3.12
C PRO A 438 5.04 10.07 3.39
N TYR A 439 5.43 11.17 4.03
CA TYR A 439 4.58 12.30 4.41
C TYR A 439 3.42 11.93 5.35
N LYS A 440 3.54 10.81 6.07
CA LYS A 440 2.56 10.34 7.06
C LYS A 440 3.24 10.02 8.38
N LYS A 441 2.46 10.11 9.46
CA LYS A 441 2.88 9.60 10.77
C LYS A 441 2.91 8.07 10.70
N ASN A 442 4.07 7.48 10.95
CA ASN A 442 4.26 6.04 11.04
C ASN A 442 4.54 5.69 12.49
N ARG A 443 3.68 4.85 13.07
CA ARG A 443 3.85 4.33 14.43
C ARG A 443 4.79 3.13 14.37
N ILE A 444 5.97 3.27 14.95
CA ILE A 444 6.95 2.20 15.13
C ILE A 444 6.88 1.76 16.59
N ALA A 445 6.55 0.51 16.85
CA ALA A 445 6.41 0.01 18.20
C ALA A 445 7.17 -1.30 18.39
N LEU A 446 7.81 -1.43 19.54
CA LEU A 446 8.47 -2.65 19.96
C LEU A 446 7.51 -3.47 20.83
N ASP A 447 7.48 -4.78 20.59
CA ASP A 447 6.66 -5.69 21.37
C ASP A 447 7.35 -5.99 22.71
N THR A 448 6.80 -5.40 23.78
CA THR A 448 7.35 -5.55 25.13
C THR A 448 7.26 -6.98 25.66
N SER A 449 6.45 -7.86 25.05
CA SER A 449 6.40 -9.28 25.42
C SER A 449 7.60 -10.09 24.92
N THR A 450 8.35 -9.55 23.96
CA THR A 450 9.56 -10.16 23.40
C THR A 450 10.85 -9.54 23.95
N LEU A 451 10.75 -8.58 24.86
CA LEU A 451 11.91 -8.02 25.53
C LEU A 451 12.54 -9.06 26.46
N GLY A 452 13.88 -9.06 26.53
CA GLY A 452 14.59 -9.82 27.56
C GLY A 452 14.13 -9.43 28.97
N ASP A 453 14.20 -10.37 29.91
CA ASP A 453 13.74 -10.19 31.29
C ASP A 453 14.45 -9.05 32.03
N GLU A 454 15.67 -8.71 31.60
CA GLU A 454 16.51 -7.65 32.14
C GLU A 454 16.52 -6.38 31.28
N VAL A 455 15.54 -6.20 30.40
CA VAL A 455 15.46 -5.02 29.53
C VAL A 455 14.11 -4.37 29.67
N ASP A 456 14.12 -3.06 29.93
CA ASP A 456 12.92 -2.24 29.91
C ASP A 456 13.04 -1.07 28.93
N ILE A 457 11.90 -0.51 28.52
CA ILE A 457 11.86 0.59 27.54
C ILE A 457 10.96 1.71 28.08
N ASP A 458 11.51 2.93 28.14
CA ASP A 458 10.78 4.10 28.64
C ASP A 458 9.55 4.42 27.79
N THR A 459 9.67 4.28 26.47
CA THR A 459 8.57 4.51 25.52
C THR A 459 8.64 3.47 24.41
N ALA A 460 7.85 2.42 24.51
CA ALA A 460 7.81 1.32 23.54
C ALA A 460 7.17 1.70 22.18
N VAL A 461 6.78 2.96 21.99
CA VAL A 461 6.14 3.46 20.76
C VAL A 461 6.75 4.79 20.34
N GLN A 462 7.30 4.81 19.13
CA GLN A 462 7.80 6.02 18.47
C GLN A 462 6.94 6.38 17.26
N THR A 463 6.86 7.67 16.93
CA THR A 463 6.16 8.14 15.72
C THR A 463 7.12 8.94 14.85
N VAL A 464 7.30 8.50 13.60
CA VAL A 464 8.18 9.15 12.61
C VAL A 464 7.40 9.63 11.40
N THR A 465 7.82 10.72 10.77
CA THR A 465 7.18 11.29 9.56
C THR A 465 8.22 11.51 8.45
N PRO A 466 8.59 10.45 7.70
CA PRO A 466 9.64 10.51 6.68
C PRO A 466 9.16 11.23 5.41
N THR A 467 10.06 11.88 4.68
CA THR A 467 9.82 12.28 3.29
C THR A 467 10.05 11.09 2.34
N GLN A 468 9.70 11.22 1.07
CA GLN A 468 9.98 10.15 0.10
C GLN A 468 11.50 10.02 -0.10
N GLY A 469 12.01 8.79 -0.07
CA GLY A 469 13.45 8.52 -0.10
C GLY A 469 14.15 8.61 1.27
N ALA A 470 13.46 8.99 2.35
CA ALA A 470 14.11 9.25 3.64
C ALA A 470 14.40 7.96 4.43
N VAL A 471 15.52 8.00 5.13
CA VAL A 471 15.94 7.06 6.17
C VAL A 471 15.81 7.78 7.51
N VAL A 472 14.85 7.37 8.35
CA VAL A 472 14.59 8.02 9.64
C VAL A 472 14.98 7.12 10.80
N MET A 473 15.50 7.70 11.88
CA MET A 473 15.82 6.96 13.11
C MET A 473 14.63 7.01 14.08
N ALA A 474 14.22 5.86 14.60
CA ALA A 474 13.27 5.73 15.71
C ALA A 474 14.06 5.32 16.95
N ASP A 475 14.29 6.27 17.86
CA ASP A 475 15.12 6.09 19.06
C ASP A 475 14.27 5.59 20.24
N PHE A 476 14.65 4.46 20.81
CA PHE A 476 14.02 3.85 21.98
C PHE A 476 15.04 3.85 23.11
N ASN A 477 14.71 4.56 24.19
CA ASN A 477 15.52 4.56 25.40
C ASN A 477 15.29 3.26 26.16
N THR A 478 16.23 2.35 26.01
CA THR A 478 16.31 1.06 26.69
C THR A 478 17.06 1.21 28.01
N ARG A 479 16.60 0.48 29.03
CA ARG A 479 17.25 0.35 30.34
C ARG A 479 17.57 -1.11 30.56
N VAL A 480 18.85 -1.45 30.53
CA VAL A 480 19.35 -2.80 30.78
C VAL A 480 19.64 -2.95 32.27
N GLY A 481 19.13 -4.02 32.86
CA GLY A 481 19.23 -4.36 34.28
C GLY A 481 17.89 -4.85 34.84
N ARG A 482 17.88 -5.20 36.13
CA ARG A 482 16.72 -5.86 36.74
C ARG A 482 15.54 -4.89 36.88
N ARG A 483 14.33 -5.45 36.86
CA ARG A 483 13.09 -4.76 37.22
C ARG A 483 12.79 -5.06 38.68
N VAL A 484 12.65 -4.03 39.49
CA VAL A 484 12.47 -4.17 40.93
C VAL A 484 11.29 -3.32 41.40
N LEU A 485 10.37 -3.95 42.12
CA LEU A 485 9.37 -3.27 42.91
C LEU A 485 9.86 -3.22 44.36
N MET A 486 10.36 -2.05 44.77
CA MET A 486 10.89 -1.85 46.12
C MET A 486 9.84 -1.21 47.03
N THR A 487 9.58 -1.79 48.20
CA THR A 487 8.85 -1.11 49.28
C THR A 487 9.85 -0.34 50.13
N LEU A 488 9.74 0.99 50.14
CA LEU A 488 10.63 1.89 50.86
C LEU A 488 9.99 2.33 52.18
N LEU A 489 10.69 2.07 53.28
CA LEU A 489 10.31 2.48 54.62
C LEU A 489 11.27 3.55 55.13
N TYR A 490 10.76 4.60 55.76
CA TYR A 490 11.52 5.62 56.45
C TYR A 490 11.07 5.70 57.90
N ARG A 491 11.95 5.31 58.83
CA ARG A 491 11.66 5.23 60.28
C ARG A 491 10.46 4.32 60.57
N GLY A 492 10.35 3.22 59.84
CA GLY A 492 9.27 2.23 59.96
C GLY A 492 7.91 2.64 59.37
N LEU A 493 7.81 3.80 58.70
CA LEU A 493 6.62 4.22 57.95
C LEU A 493 6.89 4.23 56.43
N PRO A 494 5.90 3.98 55.57
CA PRO A 494 6.08 4.11 54.12
C PRO A 494 6.58 5.49 53.71
N VAL A 495 7.51 5.53 52.76
CA VAL A 495 7.93 6.79 52.12
C VAL A 495 6.71 7.46 51.48
N PRO A 496 6.57 8.79 51.59
CA PRO A 496 5.38 9.50 51.12
C PRO A 496 5.15 9.35 49.61
N PHE A 497 3.88 9.29 49.24
CA PHE A 497 3.43 9.33 47.85
C PHE A 497 4.02 10.52 47.09
N GLY A 498 4.47 10.28 45.86
CA GLY A 498 5.04 11.31 44.99
C GLY A 498 6.52 11.64 45.28
N ALA A 499 7.16 10.94 46.22
CA ALA A 499 8.61 11.01 46.38
C ALA A 499 9.31 10.44 45.13
N GLU A 500 10.42 11.07 44.73
CA GLU A 500 11.23 10.64 43.59
C GLU A 500 12.37 9.77 44.12
N ALA A 501 12.43 8.52 43.67
CA ALA A 501 13.53 7.61 43.94
C ALA A 501 14.45 7.54 42.71
N LYS A 502 15.71 7.91 42.87
CA LYS A 502 16.68 8.02 41.78
C LYS A 502 17.90 7.15 42.04
N LEU A 503 18.17 6.23 41.11
CA LEU A 503 19.42 5.47 41.09
C LEU A 503 20.58 6.38 40.66
N LYS A 504 21.76 6.15 41.22
CA LYS A 504 22.99 6.85 40.82
C LYS A 504 23.40 6.53 39.38
N GLU A 505 23.23 5.26 39.00
CA GLU A 505 23.42 4.74 37.65
C GLU A 505 22.17 3.91 37.31
N GLY A 506 21.27 4.44 36.48
CA GLY A 506 20.02 3.76 36.12
C GLY A 506 18.80 4.67 36.11
N GLY A 507 17.62 4.05 36.25
CA GLY A 507 16.33 4.72 36.18
C GLY A 507 15.96 5.54 37.43
N SER A 508 14.93 6.38 37.26
CA SER A 508 14.17 6.97 38.36
C SER A 508 12.74 6.44 38.37
N GLY A 509 12.13 6.43 39.54
CA GLY A 509 10.75 6.02 39.76
C GLY A 509 10.04 6.95 40.75
N ILE A 510 8.72 6.93 40.72
CA ILE A 510 7.88 7.68 41.66
C ILE A 510 7.31 6.71 42.68
N VAL A 511 7.38 7.07 43.96
CA VAL A 511 6.84 6.29 45.06
C VAL A 511 5.31 6.41 45.09
N GLY A 512 4.63 5.27 45.08
CA GLY A 512 3.17 5.14 45.20
C GLY A 512 2.66 5.16 46.64
N ASP A 513 1.39 4.82 46.82
CA ASP A 513 0.65 5.04 48.06
C ASP A 513 1.17 4.22 49.25
N ASP A 514 1.66 3.00 48.97
CA ASP A 514 2.19 2.06 49.98
C ASP A 514 3.71 2.16 50.18
N GLY A 515 4.33 3.27 49.75
CA GLY A 515 5.80 3.41 49.77
C GLY A 515 6.49 2.55 48.71
N GLN A 516 5.75 2.00 47.75
CA GLN A 516 6.27 1.15 46.68
C GLN A 516 6.79 1.98 45.51
N VAL A 517 7.94 1.60 44.95
CA VAL A 517 8.50 2.20 43.74
C VAL A 517 8.95 1.12 42.76
N TYR A 518 8.56 1.28 41.51
CA TYR A 518 9.03 0.46 40.40
C TYR A 518 10.26 1.11 39.76
N LEU A 519 11.37 0.36 39.75
CA LEU A 519 12.64 0.79 39.18
C LEU A 519 13.09 -0.23 38.12
N THR A 520 13.67 0.27 37.04
CA THR A 520 14.13 -0.52 35.90
C THR A 520 15.58 -0.20 35.57
N GLY A 521 16.29 -1.18 35.02
CA GLY A 521 17.74 -1.07 34.85
C GLY A 521 18.49 -1.03 36.18
N VAL A 522 18.01 -1.77 37.18
CA VAL A 522 18.57 -1.77 38.53
C VAL A 522 19.81 -2.69 38.57
N PRO A 523 21.01 -2.20 38.93
CA PRO A 523 22.19 -3.05 39.13
C PRO A 523 22.02 -3.95 40.36
N GLU A 524 22.84 -5.00 40.49
CA GLU A 524 22.75 -5.97 41.61
C GLU A 524 22.90 -5.34 42.99
N GLU A 525 23.74 -4.32 43.11
CA GLU A 525 23.91 -3.51 44.32
C GLU A 525 24.06 -2.04 43.97
N GLY A 526 23.62 -1.16 44.86
CA GLY A 526 23.74 0.27 44.63
C GLY A 526 22.99 1.15 45.63
N ASP A 527 22.97 2.44 45.29
CA ASP A 527 22.41 3.50 46.13
C ASP A 527 21.23 4.15 45.40
N ILE A 528 20.11 4.30 46.13
CA ILE A 528 18.94 5.05 45.66
C ILE A 528 18.78 6.29 46.54
N ALA A 529 18.88 7.46 45.92
CA ALA A 529 18.57 8.73 46.57
C ALA A 529 17.06 8.97 46.49
N VAL A 530 16.43 9.21 47.64
CA VAL A 530 14.99 9.48 47.72
C VAL A 530 14.76 10.95 48.10
N ASN A 531 14.07 11.65 47.21
CA ASN A 531 13.82 13.08 47.31
C ASN A 531 12.32 13.33 47.50
N TRP A 532 11.97 14.12 48.52
CA TRP A 532 10.64 14.72 48.63
C TRP A 532 10.75 16.14 49.20
N ASN A 533 9.76 16.98 48.90
CA ASN A 533 9.77 18.41 49.24
C ASN A 533 11.00 19.18 48.71
N GLY A 534 11.55 18.77 47.56
CA GLY A 534 12.66 19.46 46.89
C GLY A 534 14.04 19.26 47.52
N ALA A 535 14.18 18.34 48.48
CA ALA A 535 15.46 17.98 49.09
C ALA A 535 15.63 16.46 49.16
N GLN A 536 16.88 16.01 49.18
CA GLN A 536 17.22 14.62 49.46
C GLN A 536 17.03 14.35 50.95
N GLN A 537 16.21 13.34 51.27
CA GLN A 537 15.78 13.08 52.64
C GLN A 537 16.38 11.78 53.18
N CYS A 538 16.57 10.78 52.31
CA CYS A 538 17.18 9.52 52.71
C CYS A 538 17.86 8.82 51.53
N VAL A 539 18.72 7.86 51.83
CA VAL A 539 19.41 6.98 50.89
C VAL A 539 19.12 5.54 51.25
N VAL A 540 18.84 4.74 50.23
CA VAL A 540 18.70 3.29 50.34
C VAL A 540 19.95 2.65 49.77
N HIS A 541 20.65 1.86 50.59
CA HIS A 541 21.68 0.95 50.13
C HIS A 541 21.05 -0.44 49.97
N TYR A 542 21.01 -0.95 48.74
CA TYR A 542 20.37 -2.23 48.46
C TYR A 542 21.36 -3.20 47.83
N ARG A 543 21.10 -4.49 48.06
CA ARG A 543 21.71 -5.61 47.33
C ARG A 543 20.60 -6.59 47.00
N LEU A 544 20.40 -6.84 45.71
CA LEU A 544 19.39 -7.77 45.22
C LEU A 544 19.81 -9.21 45.59
N PRO A 545 18.86 -10.08 45.97
CA PRO A 545 19.17 -11.47 46.23
C PRO A 545 19.66 -12.15 44.94
N GLU A 546 20.63 -13.05 45.03
CA GLU A 546 20.99 -13.97 43.93
C GLU A 546 20.05 -15.19 44.00
N GLN A 547 19.22 -15.42 42.98
CA GLN A 547 18.40 -16.65 42.88
C GLN A 547 18.35 -17.14 41.43
N GLU A 548 18.42 -18.46 41.24
CA GLU A 548 18.48 -19.13 39.92
C GLU A 548 17.15 -19.08 39.13
N ASN A 549 16.02 -18.74 39.77
CA ASN A 549 14.69 -18.65 39.14
C ASN A 549 13.96 -17.39 39.60
N GLN A 550 14.47 -16.22 39.22
CA GLN A 550 13.82 -14.98 39.63
C GLN A 550 12.61 -14.64 38.76
N PRO A 551 11.52 -14.13 39.37
CA PRO A 551 10.43 -13.53 38.62
C PRO A 551 10.94 -12.34 37.80
N SER A 552 10.25 -12.04 36.69
CA SER A 552 10.54 -10.89 35.82
C SER A 552 10.50 -9.53 36.53
N VAL A 553 9.91 -9.46 37.74
CA VAL A 553 9.99 -8.32 38.65
C VAL A 553 10.36 -8.82 40.06
N ILE A 554 11.48 -8.34 40.59
CA ILE A 554 11.95 -8.66 41.93
C ILE A 554 11.23 -7.78 42.94
N MET A 555 10.64 -8.36 43.98
CA MET A 555 10.04 -7.61 45.09
C MET A 555 10.99 -7.62 46.28
N VAL A 556 11.38 -6.44 46.77
CA VAL A 556 12.23 -6.30 47.97
C VAL A 556 11.73 -5.18 48.88
N ASN A 557 11.95 -5.34 50.18
CA ASN A 557 11.68 -4.30 51.15
C ASN A 557 13.01 -3.70 51.61
N GLN A 558 13.10 -2.37 51.66
CA GLN A 558 14.32 -1.67 52.04
C GLN A 558 14.03 -0.50 52.98
N GLU A 559 14.92 -0.29 53.96
CA GLU A 559 14.85 0.84 54.88
C GLU A 559 15.70 2.00 54.32
N CYS A 560 15.08 3.15 54.16
CA CYS A 560 15.70 4.40 53.75
C CYS A 560 16.32 5.08 54.97
N ARG A 561 17.64 5.29 54.95
CA ARG A 561 18.38 5.88 56.07
C ARG A 561 18.64 7.37 55.83
N GLU A 562 18.60 8.17 56.89
CA GLU A 562 18.94 9.60 56.79
C GLU A 562 20.33 9.80 56.20
N VAL A 563 20.47 10.83 55.36
CA VAL A 563 21.77 11.28 54.88
C VAL A 563 22.52 11.86 56.08
N ALA A 564 23.60 11.19 56.50
CA ALA A 564 24.49 11.74 57.52
C ALA A 564 25.01 13.10 57.01
N LYS A 565 24.76 14.15 57.79
CA LYS A 565 25.21 15.52 57.49
C LYS A 565 26.72 15.65 57.45
#